data_AF-A0A1C1YYN1-F1
#
_entry.id   AF-A0A1C1YYN1-F1
#
_cell.length_a   1.000
_cell.length_b   1.000
_cell.length_c   1.000
_cell.angle_alpha   90.00
_cell.angle_beta   90.00
_cell.angle_gamma   90.00
#
_symmetry.space_group_name_H-M   'P 1'
#
loop_
_entity.id
_entity.type
_entity.pdbx_description
1 polymer ?
#
loop_
_entity_poly.entity_id
_entity_poly.type
_entity_poly.pdbx_seq_one_letter_code
_entity_poly.pdbx_strand_id
1 'polypeptide(L)'
;MTGQLLAILLVLPFALMFLYAGFHEFQRYKAEGRAKYGLVFNEETGTTHVTGIPEHEDGYDPAEFDPGAFNERDTDGDDAAEDADDDKSGNRA
;
A
#
# COMPACT_ATOMS: atom_id res chain seq x y z
N MET A 1 48.92 -20.80 -3.97
CA MET A 1 48.85 -19.98 -2.74
C MET A 1 48.60 -18.50 -3.02
N THR A 2 49.36 -17.82 -3.89
CA THR A 2 49.23 -16.37 -4.13
C THR A 2 47.89 -15.94 -4.75
N GLY A 3 47.39 -16.68 -5.75
CA GLY A 3 46.10 -16.38 -6.38
C GLY A 3 44.90 -16.57 -5.45
N GLN A 4 44.95 -17.54 -4.53
CA GLN A 4 43.90 -17.76 -3.53
C GLN A 4 43.83 -16.60 -2.53
N LEU A 5 44.98 -16.07 -2.10
CA LEU A 5 45.05 -14.89 -1.24
C LEU A 5 44.46 -13.64 -1.91
N LEU A 6 44.77 -13.42 -3.20
CA LEU A 6 44.18 -12.33 -3.98
C LEU A 6 42.66 -12.48 -4.12
N ALA A 7 42.17 -13.69 -4.41
CA ALA A 7 40.74 -13.96 -4.50
C ALA A 7 40.03 -13.71 -3.16
N ILE A 8 40.59 -14.18 -2.05
CA ILE A 8 40.05 -13.92 -0.71
C ILE A 8 40.01 -12.42 -0.44
N LEU A 9 41.10 -11.69 -0.69
CA LEU A 9 41.17 -10.26 -0.43
C LEU A 9 40.16 -9.45 -1.27
N LEU A 10 39.86 -9.90 -2.49
CA LEU A 10 38.88 -9.28 -3.36
C LEU A 10 37.43 -9.57 -2.91
N VAL A 11 37.15 -10.80 -2.46
CA VAL A 11 35.79 -11.21 -2.06
C VAL A 11 35.44 -10.80 -0.62
N LEU A 12 36.44 -10.72 0.27
CA LEU A 12 36.27 -10.40 1.69
C LEU A 12 35.40 -9.16 1.96
N PRO A 13 35.61 -7.98 1.32
CA PRO A 13 34.77 -6.81 1.62
C PRO A 13 33.28 -7.04 1.29
N PHE A 14 32.99 -7.74 0.20
CA PHE A 14 31.61 -8.09 -0.15
C PHE A 14 31.02 -9.10 0.84
N ALA A 15 31.79 -10.14 1.18
CA ALA A 15 31.36 -11.13 2.16
C ALA A 15 31.02 -10.48 3.52
N LEU A 16 31.86 -9.53 3.98
CA LEU A 16 31.59 -8.77 5.20
C LEU A 16 30.33 -7.90 5.09
N MET A 17 30.13 -7.25 3.94
CA MET A 17 28.90 -6.46 3.70
C MET A 17 27.65 -7.33 3.77
N PHE A 18 27.64 -8.50 3.14
CA PHE A 18 26.50 -9.43 3.18
C PHE A 18 26.25 -10.00 4.57
N LEU A 19 27.32 -10.34 5.31
CA LEU A 19 27.19 -10.80 6.70
C LEU A 19 26.59 -9.72 7.60
N TYR A 20 27.03 -8.47 7.45
CA TYR A 20 26.50 -7.34 8.20
C TYR A 20 25.02 -7.10 7.87
N ALA A 21 24.67 -7.03 6.58
CA ALA A 21 23.30 -6.84 6.13
C ALA A 21 22.38 -7.96 6.62
N GLY A 22 22.82 -9.22 6.54
CA GLY A 22 22.07 -10.37 7.03
C GLY A 22 21.87 -10.34 8.56
N PHE A 23 22.91 -9.97 9.32
CA PHE A 23 22.79 -9.81 10.77
C PHE A 23 21.83 -8.67 11.14
N HIS A 24 21.93 -7.54 10.44
CA HIS A 24 21.04 -6.39 10.65
C HIS A 24 19.58 -6.76 10.33
N GLU A 25 19.34 -7.45 9.22
CA GLU A 25 18.02 -7.92 8.82
C GLU A 25 17.46 -8.98 9.77
N PHE A 26 18.31 -9.86 10.30
CA PHE A 26 17.90 -10.83 11.33
C PHE A 26 17.48 -10.13 12.63
N GLN A 27 18.21 -9.10 13.05
CA GLN A 27 17.83 -8.29 14.19
C GLN A 27 16.50 -7.55 13.94
N ARG A 28 16.33 -6.96 12.76
CA ARG A 28 15.08 -6.34 12.32
C ARG A 28 13.93 -7.35 12.38
N TYR A 29 14.10 -8.53 11.80
CA TYR A 29 13.10 -9.60 11.82
C TYR A 29 12.68 -10.00 13.25
N LYS A 30 13.63 -10.05 14.19
CA LYS A 30 13.31 -10.32 15.60
C LYS A 30 12.57 -9.19 16.30
N ALA A 31 12.80 -7.93 15.90
CA ALA A 31 12.17 -6.76 16.52
C ALA A 31 10.80 -6.43 15.91
N GLU A 32 10.68 -6.51 14.58
CA GLU A 32 9.54 -6.01 13.80
C GLU A 32 8.70 -7.12 13.15
N GLY A 33 9.12 -8.39 13.24
CA GLY A 33 8.41 -9.51 12.62
C GLY A 33 8.65 -9.65 11.11
N ARG A 34 7.70 -10.27 10.39
CA ARG A 34 7.80 -10.46 8.94
C ARG A 34 7.60 -9.11 8.26
N ALA A 35 8.53 -8.71 7.39
CA ALA A 35 8.26 -7.58 6.49
C ALA A 35 7.03 -7.91 5.62
N LYS A 36 5.98 -7.11 5.76
CA LYS A 36 4.95 -6.99 4.73
C LYS A 36 5.54 -6.13 3.64
N TYR A 37 5.57 -6.63 2.41
CA TYR A 37 5.95 -5.82 1.25
C TYR A 37 4.69 -5.48 0.49
N GLY A 38 4.55 -4.22 0.09
CA GLY A 38 3.41 -3.80 -0.71
C GLY A 38 3.64 -2.46 -1.37
N LEU A 39 2.61 -2.01 -2.07
CA LEU A 39 2.60 -0.73 -2.76
C LEU A 39 2.20 0.35 -1.75
N VAL A 40 3.01 1.40 -1.68
CA VAL A 40 2.74 2.60 -0.88
C VAL A 40 2.63 3.78 -1.84
N PHE A 41 1.55 4.56 -1.71
CA PHE A 41 1.34 5.77 -2.48
C PHE A 41 2.05 6.95 -1.79
N ASN A 42 2.87 7.68 -2.53
CA ASN A 42 3.51 8.91 -2.06
C ASN A 42 2.74 10.12 -2.60
N GLU A 43 2.02 10.81 -1.71
CA GLU A 43 1.18 11.97 -2.07
C GLU A 43 1.98 13.18 -2.58
N GLU A 44 3.18 13.41 -2.05
CA GLU A 44 4.03 14.56 -2.46
C GLU A 44 4.47 14.45 -3.92
N THR A 45 4.73 13.24 -4.40
CA THR A 45 5.24 12.99 -5.76
C THR A 45 4.18 12.42 -6.69
N GLY A 46 3.03 12.01 -6.17
CA GLY A 46 1.96 11.36 -6.92
C GLY A 46 2.35 10.01 -7.50
N THR A 47 3.28 9.28 -6.87
CA THR A 47 3.82 8.02 -7.39
C THR A 47 3.63 6.87 -6.40
N THR A 48 3.46 5.66 -6.92
CA THR A 48 3.34 4.45 -6.10
C THR A 48 4.65 3.65 -6.18
N HIS A 49 5.18 3.24 -5.03
CA HIS A 49 6.43 2.48 -4.96
C HIS A 49 6.27 1.22 -4.11
N VAL A 50 7.05 0.18 -4.44
CA VAL A 50 7.14 -1.03 -3.63
C VAL A 50 8.11 -0.78 -2.47
N THR A 51 7.63 -0.91 -1.24
CA THR A 51 8.46 -0.77 -0.03
C THR A 51 8.03 -1.77 1.05
N GLY A 52 8.82 -1.87 2.11
CA GLY A 52 8.41 -2.55 3.33
C GLY A 52 7.34 -1.71 4.04
N ILE A 53 6.20 -2.32 4.31
CA ILE A 53 5.07 -1.72 5.02
C ILE A 53 5.19 -2.14 6.49
N PRO A 54 5.33 -1.18 7.42
CA PRO A 54 5.27 -1.46 8.85
C PRO A 54 3.97 -2.18 9.24
N GLU A 55 3.98 -2.99 10.31
CA GLU A 55 2.76 -3.72 10.72
C GLU A 55 1.55 -2.82 11.05
N HIS A 56 1.77 -1.52 11.29
CA HIS A 56 0.75 -0.52 11.61
C HIS A 56 0.25 0.29 10.41
N GLU A 57 0.82 0.07 9.23
CA GLU A 57 0.36 0.68 7.99
C GLU A 57 -0.31 -0.39 7.12
N ASP A 58 -1.45 -0.03 6.53
CA ASP A 58 -2.12 -0.88 5.56
C ASP A 58 -1.54 -0.61 4.16
N GLY A 59 -1.26 -1.69 3.43
CA GLY A 59 -0.79 -1.59 2.05
C GLY A 59 -1.90 -1.21 1.10
N TYR A 60 -1.53 -0.65 -0.05
CA TYR A 60 -2.50 -0.39 -1.10
C TYR A 60 -3.21 -1.70 -1.54
N ASP A 61 -4.52 -1.76 -1.32
CA ASP A 61 -5.39 -2.82 -1.81
C ASP A 61 -6.10 -2.36 -3.10
N PRO A 62 -5.78 -2.95 -4.27
CA PRO A 62 -6.45 -2.60 -5.51
C PRO A 62 -7.95 -2.92 -5.51
N ALA A 63 -8.45 -3.76 -4.60
CA ALA A 63 -9.87 -4.02 -4.45
C ALA A 63 -10.63 -2.87 -3.76
N GLU A 64 -9.95 -2.05 -2.96
CA GLU A 64 -10.53 -0.88 -2.30
C GLU A 64 -10.48 0.39 -3.17
N PHE A 65 -9.63 0.40 -4.20
CA PHE A 65 -9.46 1.55 -5.08
C PHE A 65 -10.47 1.53 -6.24
N ASP A 66 -11.43 2.47 -6.22
CA ASP A 66 -12.38 2.69 -7.32
C ASP A 66 -11.94 3.88 -8.22
N PRO A 67 -11.39 3.63 -9.42
CA PRO A 67 -11.05 4.69 -10.37
C PRO A 67 -12.28 5.42 -10.94
N GLY A 68 -13.49 4.87 -10.77
CA GLY A 68 -14.75 5.46 -11.23
C GLY A 68 -15.28 6.58 -10.33
N ALA A 69 -14.85 6.67 -9.07
CA ALA A 69 -15.33 7.65 -8.10
C ALA A 69 -15.05 9.11 -8.50
N PHE A 70 -14.02 9.37 -9.32
CA PHE A 70 -13.70 10.71 -9.84
C PHE A 70 -14.42 11.05 -11.16
N ASN A 71 -15.19 10.10 -11.71
CA ASN A 71 -15.90 10.28 -12.98
C ASN A 71 -17.29 10.90 -12.80
N GLU A 72 -17.71 11.18 -11.56
CA GLU A 72 -18.91 11.96 -11.23
C GLU A 72 -18.68 13.44 -11.56
N ARG A 73 -18.61 13.70 -12.86
CA ARG A 73 -18.64 15.05 -13.41
C ARG A 73 -20.10 15.51 -13.37
N ASP A 74 -20.43 16.34 -12.38
CA ASP A 74 -21.62 17.22 -12.30
C ASP A 74 -22.77 16.87 -13.25
N THR A 75 -23.55 15.83 -12.90
CA THR A 75 -24.84 15.53 -13.55
C THR A 75 -26.01 15.68 -12.58
N ASP A 76 -25.94 16.64 -11.66
CA ASP A 76 -27.14 17.17 -11.00
C ASP A 76 -27.69 18.36 -11.82
N GLY A 77 -28.15 18.02 -13.02
CA GLY A 77 -28.94 18.88 -13.88
C GLY A 77 -30.02 18.00 -14.50
N ASP A 78 -31.26 18.25 -14.10
CA ASP A 78 -32.51 17.61 -14.52
C ASP A 78 -32.90 16.32 -13.79
N ASP A 79 -33.62 16.48 -12.67
CA ASP A 79 -34.81 15.69 -12.34
C ASP A 79 -35.74 16.53 -11.44
N ALA A 80 -36.39 17.51 -12.07
CA ALA A 80 -37.54 18.19 -11.52
C ALA A 80 -38.82 17.39 -11.80
N ALA A 81 -39.53 17.07 -10.72
CA ALA A 81 -40.99 16.87 -10.62
C ALA A 81 -41.67 15.75 -11.44
N GLU A 82 -42.30 14.81 -10.72
CA GLU A 82 -43.53 14.01 -11.02
C GLU A 82 -43.57 12.90 -9.94
N ASP A 83 -44.60 12.54 -9.17
CA ASP A 83 -46.03 12.85 -9.04
C ASP A 83 -46.45 12.32 -7.63
N ALA A 84 -47.12 13.12 -6.79
CA ALA A 84 -48.57 13.09 -6.50
C ALA A 84 -49.13 11.84 -5.77
N ASP A 85 -49.75 12.13 -4.62
CA ASP A 85 -50.87 11.45 -3.93
C ASP A 85 -50.75 9.99 -3.42
N ASP A 86 -50.62 9.83 -2.10
CA ASP A 86 -51.27 8.74 -1.37
C ASP A 86 -51.81 9.23 0.00
N ASP A 87 -52.97 9.89 -0.05
CA ASP A 87 -53.84 10.11 1.10
C ASP A 87 -54.73 8.88 1.30
N LYS A 88 -54.43 8.04 2.31
CA LYS A 88 -55.44 7.37 3.14
C LYS A 88 -54.92 7.04 4.53
N SER A 89 -55.03 7.99 5.46
CA SER A 89 -55.09 7.66 6.90
C SER A 89 -56.56 7.54 7.34
N GLY A 90 -57.02 6.31 7.54
CA GLY A 90 -58.33 6.03 8.11
C GLY A 90 -58.29 6.12 9.64
N ASN A 91 -59.01 7.08 10.22
CA ASN A 91 -59.59 6.95 11.56
C ASN A 91 -60.57 8.10 11.86
N ARG A 92 -61.89 7.81 11.89
CA ARG A 92 -62.93 8.46 12.73
C ARG A 92 -64.33 8.00 12.30
N ALA A 93 -64.93 7.13 13.12
CA ALA A 93 -66.31 7.20 13.60
C ALA A 93 -66.56 6.03 14.55
#